data_AF-A0A381WLQ1-F1
#
_entry.id   AF-A0A381WLQ1-F1
#
_cell.length_a   1.000
_cell.length_b   1.000
_cell.length_c   1.000
_cell.angle_alpha   90.00
_cell.angle_beta   90.00
_cell.angle_gamma   90.00
#
_symmetry.space_group_name_H-M   'P 1'
#
loop_
_entity.id
_entity.type
_entity.pdbx_description
1 polymer ?
#
loop_
_entity_poly.entity_id
_entity_poly.type
_entity_poly.pdbx_seq_one_letter_code
_entity_poly.pdbx_strand_id
1 'polypeptide(L)' 'MTISARGQYLKDNPHIQQIIQPVALAGDHLMGVGPKTDGGFNENMSRIADAHPNSPLADRYGSGKTNAQIKARNVINKYK' A
#
# COMPACT_ATOMS: atom_id res chain seq x y z
N MET A 1 -8.32 32.29 9.03
CA MET A 1 -8.28 32.44 10.49
C MET A 1 -6.95 31.93 11.01
N THR A 2 -6.25 32.72 11.80
CA THR A 2 -5.09 32.23 12.56
C THR A 2 -5.57 31.39 13.74
N ILE A 3 -4.72 30.48 14.23
CA ILE A 3 -5.05 29.70 15.45
C ILE A 3 -5.33 30.62 16.65
N SER A 4 -4.68 31.79 16.70
CA SER A 4 -4.88 32.82 17.71
C SER A 4 -6.28 33.45 17.68
N ALA A 5 -6.88 33.63 16.50
CA ALA A 5 -8.21 34.23 16.34
C ALA A 5 -9.37 33.26 16.66
N ARG A 6 -9.09 31.94 16.65
CA ARG A 6 -10.10 30.89 16.87
C ARG A 6 -10.79 31.00 18.23
N GLY A 7 -10.05 31.39 19.26
CA GLY A 7 -10.59 31.49 20.63
C GLY A 7 -11.70 32.54 20.75
N GLN A 8 -11.52 33.72 20.15
CA GLN A 8 -12.53 34.78 20.18
C GLN A 8 -13.76 34.41 19.33
N TYR A 9 -13.53 33.85 18.15
CA TYR A 9 -14.59 33.39 17.26
C TYR A 9 -15.57 32.40 17.93
N LEU A 10 -15.06 31.47 18.73
CA LEU A 10 -15.89 30.51 19.45
C LEU A 10 -16.65 31.11 20.63
N LYS A 11 -16.12 32.19 21.25
CA LYS A 11 -16.84 32.94 22.29
C LYS A 11 -17.99 33.74 21.71
N ASP A 12 -17.77 34.36 20.55
CA ASP A 12 -18.77 35.18 19.86
C ASP A 12 -19.89 34.32 19.23
N ASN A 13 -19.66 33.02 19.06
CA ASN A 13 -20.58 32.08 18.42
C ASN A 13 -20.86 30.84 19.30
N PRO A 14 -21.66 30.99 20.39
CA PRO A 14 -21.89 29.91 21.36
C PRO A 14 -22.69 28.71 20.82
N HIS A 15 -23.30 28.85 19.65
CA HIS A 15 -23.98 27.76 18.94
C HIS A 15 -23.00 26.77 18.28
N ILE A 16 -21.72 27.12 18.15
CA ILE A 16 -20.68 26.27 17.54
C ILE A 16 -20.05 25.40 18.63
N GLN A 17 -20.17 24.07 18.47
CA GLN A 17 -19.56 23.10 19.37
C GLN A 17 -18.38 22.40 18.71
N GLN A 18 -17.27 22.31 19.43
CA GLN A 18 -16.15 21.47 19.01
C GLN A 18 -16.45 20.02 19.39
N ILE A 19 -16.66 19.18 18.39
CA ILE A 19 -16.80 17.75 18.57
C ILE A 19 -15.45 17.09 18.30
N ILE A 20 -14.99 16.24 19.22
CA ILE A 20 -13.82 15.40 18.99
C ILE A 20 -14.25 14.35 17.96
N GLN A 21 -13.86 14.55 16.70
CA GLN A 21 -14.02 13.53 15.69
C GLN A 21 -12.94 12.47 15.90
N PRO A 22 -13.27 11.17 15.78
CA PRO A 22 -12.25 10.15 15.66
C PRO A 22 -11.30 10.56 14.53
N VAL A 23 -9.99 10.49 14.78
CA VAL A 23 -9.03 10.64 13.70
C VAL A 23 -9.41 9.61 12.65
N ALA A 24 -9.68 10.06 11.43
CA ALA A 24 -9.89 9.17 10.30
C ALA A 24 -8.58 8.41 10.07
N LEU A 25 -8.41 7.29 10.76
CA LEU A 25 -7.43 6.27 10.43
C LEU A 25 -7.96 5.62 9.15
N ALA A 26 -7.74 6.27 8.01
CA ALA A 26 -7.84 5.60 6.73
C ALA A 26 -6.87 4.42 6.80
N GLY A 27 -7.41 3.21 7.03
CA GLY A 27 -6.64 1.97 7.22
C GLY A 27 -5.68 1.65 6.07
N ASP A 28 -5.82 2.37 4.96
CA ASP A 28 -4.90 2.40 3.82
C ASP A 28 -3.46 2.82 4.19
N HIS A 29 -3.27 3.62 5.26
CA HIS A 29 -1.95 4.15 5.63
C HIS A 29 -1.32 3.51 6.89
N LEU A 30 -2.02 2.60 7.58
CA LEU A 30 -1.50 1.99 8.82
C LEU A 30 -0.44 0.92 8.56
N MET A 31 -0.33 0.40 7.35
CA MET A 31 0.74 -0.51 6.96
C MET A 31 1.05 -0.23 5.48
N GLY A 32 2.25 0.23 5.14
CA GLY A 32 2.74 0.41 3.75
C GLY A 32 2.90 -0.91 2.97
N VAL A 33 2.14 -1.93 3.37
CA VAL A 33 2.02 -3.27 2.84
C VAL A 33 0.52 -3.49 2.86
N GLY A 34 -0.11 -3.67 1.69
CA GLY A 34 -1.56 -3.80 1.56
C GLY A 34 -2.18 -4.88 2.45
N PRO A 35 -3.49 -5.15 2.34
CA PRO A 35 -4.19 -6.12 3.17
C PRO A 35 -3.35 -7.38 3.38
N LYS A 36 -3.01 -7.73 4.63
CA LYS A 36 -2.20 -8.91 4.91
C LYS A 36 -2.93 -10.11 4.31
N THR A 37 -2.36 -10.69 3.26
CA THR A 37 -2.91 -11.86 2.58
C THR A 37 -2.66 -13.09 3.45
N ASP A 38 -3.59 -14.04 3.42
CA ASP A 38 -3.42 -15.31 4.12
C ASP A 38 -2.46 -16.25 3.36
N GLY A 39 -2.11 -17.37 4.00
CA GLY A 39 -1.22 -18.36 3.39
C GLY A 39 -1.79 -18.95 2.09
N GLY A 40 -3.09 -19.25 2.07
CA GLY A 40 -3.75 -19.85 0.91
C GLY A 40 -3.80 -18.92 -0.31
N PHE A 41 -3.95 -17.62 -0.10
CA PHE A 41 -3.82 -16.63 -1.16
C PHE A 41 -2.41 -16.62 -1.74
N ASN A 42 -1.37 -16.62 -0.89
CA ASN A 42 0.01 -16.61 -1.34
C ASN A 42 0.36 -17.89 -2.15
N GLU A 43 -0.10 -19.07 -1.72
CA GLU A 43 0.08 -20.32 -2.45
C GLU A 43 -0.55 -20.29 -3.85
N ASN A 44 -1.80 -19.78 -3.94
CA ASN A 44 -2.47 -19.62 -5.22
C ASN A 44 -1.72 -18.64 -6.13
N MET A 45 -1.23 -17.52 -5.58
CA MET A 45 -0.46 -16.55 -6.35
C MET A 45 0.86 -17.14 -6.83
N SER A 46 1.58 -17.90 -6.01
CA SER A 46 2.80 -18.61 -6.43
C SER A 46 2.52 -19.63 -7.55
N ARG A 47 1.42 -20.40 -7.47
CA ARG A 47 1.02 -21.33 -8.55
C ARG A 47 0.76 -20.60 -9.87
N ILE A 48 0.07 -19.46 -9.82
CA ILE A 48 -0.21 -18.64 -11.02
C ILE A 48 1.09 -18.03 -11.56
N ALA A 49 1.99 -17.59 -10.68
CA ALA A 49 3.29 -17.04 -11.05
C ALA A 49 4.18 -18.06 -11.76
N ASP A 50 4.19 -19.31 -11.29
CA ASP A 50 4.93 -20.41 -11.91
C ASP A 50 4.40 -20.75 -13.30
N ALA A 51 3.08 -20.72 -13.50
CA ALA A 51 2.45 -20.91 -14.79
C ALA A 51 2.70 -19.73 -15.76
N HIS A 52 2.85 -18.52 -15.23
CA HIS A 52 3.10 -17.30 -16.00
C HIS A 52 4.42 -16.63 -15.60
N PRO A 53 5.55 -17.29 -15.91
CA PRO A 53 6.83 -16.92 -15.33
C PRO A 53 7.24 -15.50 -15.73
N ASN A 54 6.95 -15.03 -16.95
CA ASN A 54 7.34 -13.69 -17.44
C ASN A 54 6.34 -12.56 -17.12
N SER A 55 5.39 -12.79 -16.22
CA SER A 55 4.40 -11.78 -15.84
C SER A 55 4.90 -10.86 -14.71
N PRO A 56 4.35 -9.64 -14.57
CA PRO A 56 4.60 -8.78 -13.40
C PRO A 56 4.17 -9.43 -12.07
N LEU A 57 3.26 -10.41 -12.12
CA LEU A 57 2.81 -11.16 -10.96
C LEU A 57 3.93 -12.09 -10.47
N ALA A 58 4.66 -12.74 -11.38
CA ALA A 58 5.82 -13.56 -11.05
C ALA A 58 7.00 -12.77 -10.46
N ASP A 59 7.13 -11.49 -10.80
CA ASP A 59 8.10 -10.61 -10.16
C ASP A 59 7.72 -10.27 -8.70
N ARG A 60 6.42 -10.31 -8.36
CA ARG A 60 5.90 -10.00 -7.02
C ARG A 60 5.84 -11.22 -6.08
N TYR A 61 5.37 -12.36 -6.58
CA TYR A 61 5.12 -13.57 -5.79
C TYR A 61 6.19 -14.66 -5.97
N GLY A 62 7.19 -14.40 -6.82
CA GLY A 62 8.23 -15.37 -7.17
C GLY A 62 7.76 -16.33 -8.25
N SER A 63 8.72 -16.90 -8.99
CA SER A 63 8.46 -17.99 -9.93
C SER A 63 9.58 -19.03 -9.80
N GLY A 64 9.34 -20.26 -10.24
CA GLY A 64 10.32 -21.36 -10.31
C GLY A 64 11.46 -21.13 -11.31
N LYS A 65 11.75 -19.88 -11.70
CA LYS A 65 12.87 -19.53 -12.57
C LYS A 65 14.20 -19.74 -11.87
N THR A 66 15.20 -20.15 -12.65
CA THR A 66 16.56 -20.25 -12.14
C THR A 66 17.20 -18.86 -11.98
N ASN A 67 18.16 -18.75 -11.07
CA ASN A 67 18.93 -17.51 -10.85
C ASN A 67 19.58 -16.98 -12.14
N ALA A 68 20.00 -17.86 -13.05
CA ALA A 68 20.56 -17.48 -14.34
C ALA A 68 19.51 -16.78 -15.24
N GLN A 69 18.30 -17.31 -15.32
CA GLN A 69 17.20 -16.71 -16.09
C GLN A 69 16.76 -15.36 -15.52
N ILE A 70 16.79 -15.21 -14.20
CA ILE A 70 16.48 -13.93 -13.53
C ILE A 70 17.56 -12.89 -13.88
N LYS A 71 18.85 -13.25 -13.77
CA LYS A 71 19.95 -12.33 -14.11
C LYS A 71 19.94 -11.92 -15.58
N ALA A 72 19.69 -12.85 -16.50
CA ALA A 72 19.60 -12.53 -17.93
C ALA A 72 18.49 -11.50 -18.21
N ARG A 73 17.30 -11.67 -17.61
CA ARG A 73 16.20 -10.69 -17.74
C ARG A 73 16.57 -9.33 -17.13
N ASN A 74 17.20 -9.31 -15.97
CA ASN A 74 17.59 -8.06 -15.32
C ASN A 74 18.62 -7.28 -16.15
N VAL A 75 19.54 -7.98 -16.81
CA VAL A 75 20.49 -7.37 -17.75
C VAL A 75 19.73 -6.76 -18.93
N ILE A 76 18.84 -7.52 -19.57
CA ILE A 76 18.03 -7.01 -20.68
C ILE A 76 17.22 -5.78 -20.27
N ASN A 77 16.53 -5.83 -19.13
CA ASN A 77 15.73 -4.72 -18.62
C ASN A 77 16.55 -3.48 -18.26
N LYS A 78 17.81 -3.66 -17.84
CA LYS A 78 18.71 -2.53 -17.51
C LYS A 78 19.16 -1.75 -18.75
N TYR A 79 19.29 -2.42 -19.88
CA TYR A 79 19.77 -1.85 -21.15
C TYR A 79 18.64 -1.63 -22.17
N LYS A 80 17.39 -1.74 -21.72
CA LYS A 80 16.20 -1.37 -22.46
C LYS A 80 15.84 0.08 -22.17
#